data_AF-A0A561BY03-F1
#
_entry.id   AF-A0A561BY03-F1
#
_cell.length_a   1.000
_cell.length_b   1.000
_cell.length_c   1.000
_cell.angle_alpha   90.00
_cell.angle_beta   90.00
_cell.angle_gamma   90.00
#
_symmetry.space_group_name_H-M   'P 1'
#
loop_
_entity.id
_entity.type
_entity.pdbx_description
1 polymer ?
#
loop_
_entity_poly.entity_id
_entity_poly.type
_entity_poly.pdbx_seq_one_letter_code
_entity_poly.pdbx_strand_id
1 'polypeptide(L)'
;MAGSTHGRALAPMVLLLVLLAVVLLLLGSLGGLLVGILVSVLGTGLALAYLLVKLRRTVAANVLRLDGYGIHWEAGGGVVHQLAWPDLTGIGPVNVQLTPRRRLHVGPVPRSYQASMTDHGLHGWSMVTLPAQVPAVMRQALTAMPVDQASGKRHIGVPLASFDPSWPQGPIGAWIRAYRPDLLP
;
A
#
# COMPACT_ATOMS: atom_id res chain seq x y z
N MET A 1 1.89 -5.60 -19.29
CA MET A 1 0.65 -4.79 -19.31
C MET A 1 0.28 -4.30 -17.89
N ALA A 2 1.14 -3.52 -17.24
CA ALA A 2 0.99 -3.09 -15.83
C ALA A 2 0.19 -1.78 -15.61
N GLY A 3 -0.41 -1.22 -16.68
CA GLY A 3 -1.06 0.10 -16.62
C GLY A 3 -2.48 0.12 -16.05
N SER A 4 -3.16 -1.03 -15.90
CA SER A 4 -4.60 -1.06 -15.62
C SER A 4 -4.99 -0.98 -14.13
N THR A 5 -4.06 -1.28 -13.21
CA THR A 5 -4.34 -1.30 -11.76
C THR A 5 -4.24 0.07 -11.11
N HIS A 6 -3.24 0.87 -11.48
CA HIS A 6 -3.05 2.23 -10.96
C HIS A 6 -4.21 3.17 -11.32
N GLY A 7 -4.71 3.08 -12.56
CA GLY A 7 -5.84 3.89 -13.02
C GLY A 7 -7.14 3.65 -12.24
N ARG A 8 -7.42 2.40 -11.85
CA ARG A 8 -8.63 2.04 -11.08
C ARG A 8 -8.56 2.51 -9.63
N ALA A 9 -7.37 2.48 -9.02
CA ALA A 9 -7.18 2.98 -7.66
C ALA A 9 -7.28 4.51 -7.57
N LEU A 10 -6.85 5.23 -8.61
CA LEU A 10 -6.88 6.70 -8.64
C LEU A 10 -8.25 7.27 -9.02
N ALA A 11 -9.07 6.53 -9.77
CA ALA A 11 -10.40 6.96 -10.23
C ALA A 11 -11.31 7.58 -9.15
N PRO A 12 -11.53 6.95 -7.97
CA PRO A 12 -12.37 7.57 -6.93
C PRO A 12 -11.77 8.85 -6.36
N MET A 13 -10.44 8.96 -6.31
CA MET A 13 -9.76 10.15 -5.81
C MET A 13 -9.87 11.32 -6.79
N VAL A 14 -9.74 11.04 -8.09
CA VAL A 14 -9.98 12.02 -9.17
C VAL A 14 -11.43 12.49 -9.15
N LEU A 15 -12.40 11.59 -9.00
CA LEU A 15 -13.81 11.95 -8.91
C LEU A 15 -14.09 12.90 -7.75
N LEU A 16 -13.52 12.62 -6.57
CA LEU A 16 -13.66 13.50 -5.41
C LEU A 16 -12.99 14.86 -5.61
N LEU A 17 -11.83 14.92 -6.28
CA LEU A 17 -11.18 16.18 -6.63
C LEU A 17 -12.01 16.99 -7.62
N VAL A 18 -12.62 16.35 -8.62
CA VAL A 18 -13.53 17.00 -9.56
C VAL A 18 -14.77 17.53 -8.84
N LEU A 19 -15.38 16.73 -7.96
CA LEU A 19 -16.52 17.16 -7.17
C LEU A 19 -16.16 18.36 -6.27
N LEU A 20 -15.01 18.31 -5.60
CA LEU A 20 -14.50 19.42 -4.80
C LEU A 20 -14.31 20.69 -5.66
N ALA A 21 -13.71 20.55 -6.85
CA ALA A 21 -13.51 21.66 -7.78
C ALA A 21 -14.84 22.31 -8.19
N VAL A 22 -15.86 21.50 -8.50
CA VAL A 22 -17.21 21.98 -8.83
C VAL A 22 -17.85 22.69 -7.66
N VAL A 23 -17.78 22.12 -6.45
CA VAL A 23 -18.34 22.73 -5.23
C VAL A 23 -17.68 24.09 -4.95
N LEU A 24 -16.34 24.16 -5.04
CA LEU A 24 -15.60 25.41 -4.85
C LEU A 24 -15.90 26.46 -5.91
N LEU A 25 -16.08 26.04 -7.18
CA LEU A 25 -16.47 26.91 -8.27
C LEU A 25 -17.84 27.54 -8.02
N LEU A 26 -18.83 26.73 -7.63
CA LEU A 26 -20.18 27.19 -7.34
C LEU A 26 -20.21 28.15 -6.15
N LEU A 27 -19.52 27.81 -5.05
CA LEU A 27 -19.42 28.68 -3.87
C LEU A 27 -18.73 30.02 -4.19
N GLY A 28 -17.59 29.98 -4.89
CA GLY A 28 -16.87 31.20 -5.24
C GLY A 28 -17.58 32.05 -6.30
N SER A 29 -18.44 31.45 -7.13
CA SER A 29 -19.24 32.18 -8.13
C SER A 29 -20.24 33.16 -7.52
N LEU A 30 -20.58 33.03 -6.23
CA LEU A 30 -21.36 34.02 -5.47
C LEU A 30 -20.66 35.39 -5.40
N GLY A 31 -19.33 35.41 -5.50
CA GLY A 31 -18.51 36.63 -5.60
C GLY A 31 -18.16 37.03 -7.04
N GLY A 32 -18.70 36.33 -8.05
CA GLY A 32 -18.39 36.52 -9.47
C GLY A 32 -17.63 35.34 -10.09
N LEU A 33 -17.78 35.16 -11.42
CA LEU A 33 -17.22 34.01 -12.15
C LEU A 33 -15.70 33.89 -12.02
N LEU A 34 -14.96 35.00 -12.15
CA LEU A 34 -13.50 35.02 -12.02
C LEU A 34 -13.05 34.59 -10.62
N VAL A 35 -13.78 35.02 -9.58
CA VAL A 35 -13.51 34.62 -8.19
C VAL A 35 -13.77 33.12 -8.02
N GLY A 36 -14.86 32.60 -8.56
CA GLY A 36 -15.17 31.17 -8.56
C GLY A 36 -14.08 30.32 -9.19
N ILE A 37 -13.60 30.70 -10.38
CA ILE A 37 -12.52 29.99 -11.07
C ILE A 37 -11.25 29.98 -10.22
N LEU A 38 -10.87 31.13 -9.67
CA LEU A 38 -9.65 31.28 -8.87
C LEU A 38 -9.69 30.41 -7.60
N VAL A 39 -10.83 30.43 -6.88
CA VAL A 39 -11.04 29.62 -5.68
C VAL A 39 -11.02 28.12 -6.00
N SER A 40 -11.67 27.71 -7.09
CA SER A 40 -11.70 26.31 -7.53
C SER A 40 -10.30 25.79 -7.86
N VAL A 41 -9.54 26.54 -8.66
CA VAL A 41 -8.17 26.16 -9.05
C VAL A 41 -7.26 26.09 -7.83
N LEU A 42 -7.27 27.11 -6.95
CA LEU A 42 -6.42 27.14 -5.77
C LEU A 42 -6.77 26.01 -4.78
N GLY A 43 -8.04 25.81 -4.47
CA GLY A 43 -8.46 24.78 -3.52
C GLY A 43 -8.18 23.37 -4.04
N THR A 44 -8.40 23.12 -5.33
CA THR A 44 -8.10 21.83 -5.96
C THR A 44 -6.59 21.58 -6.02
N GLY A 45 -5.80 22.60 -6.37
CA GLY A 45 -4.34 22.53 -6.36
C GLY A 45 -3.78 22.21 -4.97
N LEU A 46 -4.29 22.88 -3.92
CA LEU A 46 -3.90 22.62 -2.53
C LEU A 46 -4.28 21.20 -2.07
N ALA A 47 -5.48 20.73 -2.39
CA ALA A 47 -5.93 19.38 -2.06
C ALA A 47 -5.05 18.32 -2.75
N LEU A 48 -4.75 18.50 -4.03
CA LEU A 48 -3.87 17.61 -4.79
C LEU A 48 -2.45 17.60 -4.20
N ALA A 49 -1.89 18.77 -3.92
CA ALA A 49 -0.56 18.89 -3.32
C ALA A 49 -0.50 18.18 -1.95
N TYR A 50 -1.51 18.38 -1.10
CA TYR A 50 -1.61 17.69 0.19
C TYR A 50 -1.67 16.17 0.03
N LEU A 51 -2.49 15.65 -0.90
CA LEU A 51 -2.59 14.22 -1.16
C LEU A 51 -1.27 13.63 -1.65
N LEU A 52 -0.56 14.32 -2.54
CA LEU A 52 0.76 13.89 -3.02
C LEU A 52 1.81 13.86 -1.89
N VAL A 53 1.83 14.89 -1.05
CA VAL A 53 2.73 14.94 0.12
C VAL A 53 2.41 13.81 1.09
N LYS A 54 1.12 13.58 1.37
CA LYS A 54 0.66 12.50 2.26
C LYS A 54 1.04 11.13 1.70
N LEU A 55 0.79 10.89 0.41
CA LEU A 55 1.16 9.65 -0.27
C LEU A 55 2.67 9.41 -0.21
N ARG A 56 3.48 10.44 -0.54
CA ARG A 56 4.94 10.36 -0.45
C ARG A 56 5.41 10.02 0.96
N ARG A 57 4.83 10.64 1.99
CA ARG A 57 5.16 10.32 3.40
C ARG A 57 4.80 8.89 3.77
N THR A 58 3.65 8.39 3.33
CA THR A 58 3.23 7.01 3.60
C THR A 58 4.11 5.99 2.89
N VAL A 59 4.53 6.27 1.64
CA VAL A 59 5.44 5.41 0.89
C VAL A 59 6.85 5.44 1.48
N ALA A 60 7.38 6.63 1.80
CA ALA A 60 8.71 6.80 2.38
C ALA A 60 8.86 6.19 3.78
N ALA A 61 7.76 5.96 4.49
CA ALA A 61 7.76 5.27 5.77
C ALA A 61 7.97 3.74 5.63
N ASN A 62 7.97 3.20 4.41
CA ASN A 62 8.32 1.79 4.17
C ASN A 62 9.80 1.71 3.79
N VAL A 63 10.56 0.96 4.58
CA VAL A 63 12.00 0.75 4.33
C VAL A 63 12.22 -0.74 4.11
N LEU A 64 12.76 -1.09 2.94
CA LEU A 64 13.19 -2.45 2.61
C LEU A 64 14.71 -2.51 2.66
N ARG A 65 15.26 -3.42 3.46
CA ARG A 65 16.69 -3.73 3.52
C ARG A 65 16.87 -5.20 3.22
N LEU A 66 17.88 -5.51 2.41
CA LEU A 66 18.27 -6.87 2.05
C LEU A 66 19.69 -7.10 2.56
N ASP A 67 19.92 -8.26 3.16
CA ASP A 67 21.22 -8.65 3.66
C ASP A 67 21.43 -10.17 3.51
N GLY A 68 22.55 -10.68 4.03
CA GLY A 68 22.89 -12.10 3.91
C GLY A 68 21.97 -13.05 4.67
N TYR A 69 21.18 -12.56 5.62
CA TYR A 69 20.23 -13.37 6.39
C TYR A 69 18.85 -13.40 5.71
N GLY A 70 18.42 -12.27 5.17
CA GLY A 70 17.13 -12.17 4.51
C GLY A 70 16.70 -10.75 4.17
N ILE A 71 15.41 -10.52 4.38
CA ILE A 71 14.71 -9.28 4.07
C ILE A 71 14.19 -8.68 5.37
N HIS A 72 14.55 -7.43 5.60
CA HIS A 72 14.07 -6.60 6.68
C HIS A 72 13.15 -5.54 6.08
N TRP A 73 11.85 -5.67 6.33
CA TRP A 73 10.86 -4.70 5.89
C TRP A 73 10.25 -3.99 7.09
N GLU A 74 10.56 -2.71 7.22
CA GLU A 74 9.87 -1.83 8.15
C GLU A 74 8.68 -1.21 7.42
N ALA A 75 7.47 -1.59 7.82
CA ALA A 75 6.25 -1.03 7.27
C ALA A 75 5.87 0.25 8.03
N GLY A 76 5.18 1.16 7.34
CA GLY A 76 4.72 2.41 7.92
C GLY A 76 3.97 2.20 9.25
N GLY A 77 4.37 2.93 10.29
CA GLY A 77 3.88 2.73 11.66
C GLY A 77 4.80 1.90 12.55
N GLY A 78 6.00 1.55 12.07
CA GLY A 78 7.09 0.98 12.89
C GLY A 78 7.00 -0.52 13.13
N VAL A 79 6.15 -1.25 12.39
CA VAL A 79 6.13 -2.71 12.44
C VAL A 79 7.20 -3.26 11.52
N VAL A 80 8.05 -4.10 12.09
CA VAL A 80 9.22 -4.67 11.41
C VAL A 80 8.94 -6.13 11.10
N HIS A 81 9.06 -6.47 9.83
CA HIS A 81 9.00 -7.82 9.31
C HIS A 81 10.41 -8.30 8.98
N GLN A 82 10.79 -9.43 9.54
CA GLN A 82 12.07 -10.09 9.25
C GLN A 82 11.78 -11.42 8.58
N LEU A 83 12.26 -11.59 7.36
CA LEU A 83 11.96 -12.72 6.51
C LEU A 83 13.27 -13.34 6.05
N ALA A 84 13.68 -14.46 6.65
CA ALA A 84 14.94 -15.10 6.30
C ALA A 84 14.84 -15.71 4.89
N TRP A 85 15.97 -15.81 4.19
CA TRP A 85 16.01 -16.41 2.85
C TRP A 85 15.39 -17.82 2.79
N PRO A 86 15.61 -18.74 3.76
CA PRO A 86 14.97 -20.05 3.76
C PRO A 86 13.45 -20.02 4.00
N ASP A 87 12.94 -18.95 4.63
CA ASP A 87 11.51 -18.83 4.94
C ASP A 87 10.68 -18.29 3.77
N LEU A 88 11.33 -17.88 2.67
CA LEU A 88 10.63 -17.49 1.45
C LEU A 88 9.97 -18.70 0.79
N THR A 89 8.69 -18.58 0.48
CA THR A 89 7.89 -19.67 -0.10
C THR A 89 7.65 -19.49 -1.59
N GLY A 90 7.74 -18.25 -2.11
CA GLY A 90 7.49 -18.00 -3.52
C GLY A 90 7.53 -16.54 -3.91
N ILE A 91 7.46 -16.29 -5.21
CA ILE A 91 7.14 -15.00 -5.81
C ILE A 91 5.76 -15.11 -6.46
N GLY A 92 4.90 -14.14 -6.20
CA GLY A 92 3.52 -14.21 -6.66
C GLY A 92 2.74 -12.93 -6.40
N PRO A 93 1.44 -12.93 -6.74
CA PRO A 93 0.58 -11.78 -6.48
C PRO A 93 0.46 -11.50 -4.98
N VAL A 94 0.86 -10.32 -4.54
CA VAL A 94 0.68 -9.78 -3.19
C VAL A 94 -0.48 -8.80 -3.20
N ASN A 95 -1.50 -9.04 -2.38
CA ASN A 95 -2.59 -8.08 -2.21
C ASN A 95 -2.26 -7.13 -1.05
N VAL A 96 -1.85 -5.93 -1.38
CA VAL A 96 -1.63 -4.86 -0.40
C VAL A 96 -2.98 -4.25 -0.04
N GLN A 97 -3.36 -4.35 1.23
CA GLN A 97 -4.57 -3.73 1.73
C GLN A 97 -4.31 -2.23 1.95
N LEU A 98 -4.85 -1.39 1.08
CA LEU A 98 -4.69 0.07 1.17
C LEU A 98 -5.64 0.67 2.22
N THR A 99 -6.75 0.00 2.49
CA THR A 99 -7.74 0.43 3.48
C THR A 99 -8.23 -0.74 4.31
N PRO A 100 -8.60 -0.50 5.58
CA PRO A 100 -9.23 -1.52 6.42
C PRO A 100 -10.51 -2.00 5.77
N ARG A 101 -10.79 -3.31 5.85
CA ARG A 101 -12.02 -3.90 5.32
C ARG A 101 -13.23 -3.29 6.04
N ARG A 102 -14.01 -2.47 5.35
CA ARG A 102 -15.28 -1.93 5.89
C ARG A 102 -16.43 -2.85 5.50
N ARG A 103 -17.23 -3.24 6.49
CA ARG A 103 -18.55 -3.85 6.24
C ARG A 103 -19.51 -2.72 5.87
N LEU A 104 -20.02 -2.76 4.66
CA LEU A 104 -21.10 -1.90 4.21
C LEU A 104 -22.40 -2.67 4.40
N HIS A 105 -23.25 -2.19 5.30
CA HIS A 105 -24.61 -2.69 5.45
C HIS A 105 -25.48 -2.05 4.36
N VAL A 106 -25.32 -2.52 3.12
CA VAL A 106 -26.13 -2.07 1.98
C VAL A 106 -26.96 -3.27 1.51
N GLY A 107 -28.22 -3.31 1.94
CA GLY A 107 -29.18 -4.37 1.63
C GLY A 107 -29.14 -5.57 2.60
N PRO A 108 -29.94 -6.62 2.34
CA PRO A 108 -30.09 -7.79 3.22
C PRO A 108 -28.82 -8.67 3.26
N VAL A 109 -27.88 -8.48 2.34
CA VAL A 109 -26.62 -9.23 2.28
C VAL A 109 -25.47 -8.32 2.68
N PRO A 110 -24.70 -8.64 3.74
CA PRO A 110 -23.54 -7.85 4.12
C PRO A 110 -22.49 -7.88 3.02
N ARG A 111 -22.20 -6.71 2.45
CA ARG A 111 -21.12 -6.54 1.46
C ARG A 111 -19.91 -5.94 2.16
N SER A 112 -18.73 -6.51 1.95
CA SER A 112 -17.48 -5.90 2.40
C SER A 112 -16.75 -5.28 1.23
N TYR A 113 -16.38 -4.01 1.35
CA TYR A 113 -15.52 -3.35 0.37
C TYR A 113 -14.11 -3.22 0.94
N GLN A 114 -13.11 -3.50 0.10
CA GLN A 114 -11.71 -3.39 0.44
C GLN A 114 -10.94 -2.89 -0.77
N ALA A 115 -10.32 -1.72 -0.66
CA ALA A 115 -9.35 -1.29 -1.64
C ALA A 115 -8.08 -2.12 -1.46
N SER A 116 -7.80 -2.98 -2.45
CA SER A 116 -6.58 -3.77 -2.53
C SER A 116 -5.82 -3.42 -3.81
N MET A 117 -4.50 -3.30 -3.71
CA MET A 117 -3.63 -3.27 -4.87
C MET A 117 -3.01 -4.64 -5.04
N THR A 118 -3.18 -5.24 -6.21
CA THR A 118 -2.46 -6.46 -6.57
C THR A 118 -1.11 -6.05 -7.12
N ASP A 119 -0.06 -6.42 -6.40
CA ASP A 119 1.33 -6.27 -6.82
C ASP A 119 1.95 -7.66 -7.03
N HIS A 120 3.14 -7.73 -7.61
CA HIS A 120 3.96 -8.94 -7.65
C HIS A 120 5.10 -8.82 -6.63
N GLY A 121 5.23 -9.79 -5.76
CA GLY A 121 6.14 -9.69 -4.64
C GLY A 121 6.49 -11.03 -4.01
N LEU A 122 7.23 -10.97 -2.90
CA LEU A 122 7.69 -12.15 -2.19
C LEU A 122 6.66 -12.60 -1.16
N HIS A 123 6.55 -13.91 -1.01
CA HIS A 123 5.74 -14.55 0.02
C HIS A 123 6.65 -15.36 0.94
N GLY A 124 6.30 -15.42 2.22
CA GLY A 124 7.01 -16.28 3.15
C GLY A 124 6.65 -16.04 4.61
N TRP A 125 7.34 -16.76 5.48
CA TRP A 125 7.11 -16.74 6.92
C TRP A 125 8.01 -15.74 7.63
N SER A 126 7.45 -14.62 8.08
CA SER A 126 8.21 -13.57 8.76
C SER A 126 8.06 -13.62 10.28
N MET A 127 9.13 -13.25 10.98
CA MET A 127 9.00 -12.76 12.35
C MET A 127 8.51 -11.32 12.32
N VAL A 128 7.52 -11.01 13.16
CA VAL A 128 6.90 -9.69 13.21
C VAL A 128 7.20 -9.06 14.57
N THR A 129 7.92 -7.94 14.56
CA THR A 129 8.17 -7.13 15.75
C THR A 129 7.25 -5.93 15.73
N LEU A 130 6.50 -5.76 16.81
CA LEU A 130 5.51 -4.70 16.96
C LEU A 130 6.07 -3.57 17.83
N PRO A 131 5.84 -2.30 17.46
CA PRO A 131 6.20 -1.19 18.33
C PRO A 131 5.29 -1.17 19.56
N ALA A 132 5.71 -0.47 20.62
CA ALA A 132 4.95 -0.41 21.88
C ALA A 132 3.50 0.07 21.68
N GLN A 133 3.27 0.95 20.70
CA GLN A 133 1.94 1.47 20.36
C GLN A 133 1.48 1.01 18.98
N VAL A 134 0.91 -0.20 18.99
CA VAL A 134 -0.02 -0.83 18.04
C VAL A 134 -1.30 -0.07 17.62
N PRO A 135 -1.45 0.63 16.47
CA PRO A 135 -2.78 1.08 16.05
C PRO A 135 -3.74 -0.10 15.97
N ALA A 136 -4.95 0.03 16.53
CA ALA A 136 -5.90 -1.09 16.68
C ALA A 136 -6.20 -1.82 15.37
N VAL A 137 -6.28 -1.05 14.28
CA VAL A 137 -6.52 -1.56 12.93
C VAL A 137 -5.37 -2.47 12.45
N MET A 138 -4.12 -2.09 12.73
CA MET A 138 -2.95 -2.87 12.35
C MET A 138 -2.83 -4.13 13.20
N ARG A 139 -3.16 -4.04 14.50
CA ARG A 139 -3.28 -5.21 15.39
C ARG A 139 -4.31 -6.21 14.87
N GLN A 140 -5.49 -5.72 14.47
CA GLN A 140 -6.54 -6.57 13.91
C GLN A 140 -6.10 -7.24 12.60
N ALA A 141 -5.42 -6.51 11.71
CA ALA A 141 -4.88 -7.07 10.48
C ALA A 141 -3.87 -8.19 10.77
N LEU A 142 -2.95 -7.97 11.71
CA LEU A 142 -1.97 -8.98 12.11
C LEU A 142 -2.62 -10.21 12.72
N THR A 143 -3.64 -10.05 13.58
CA THR A 143 -4.36 -11.20 14.17
C THR A 143 -5.07 -12.07 13.13
N ALA A 144 -5.41 -11.50 11.97
CA ALA A 144 -6.04 -12.25 10.88
C ALA A 144 -5.03 -12.97 9.97
N MET A 145 -3.72 -12.71 10.12
CA MET A 145 -2.70 -13.35 9.30
C MET A 145 -2.45 -14.81 9.75
N PRO A 146 -2.23 -15.75 8.81
CA PRO A 146 -1.84 -17.11 9.14
C PRO A 146 -0.56 -17.13 9.98
N VAL A 147 -0.55 -17.97 11.02
CA VAL A 147 0.60 -18.18 11.90
C VAL A 147 1.05 -19.62 11.75
N ASP A 148 2.34 -19.82 11.51
CA ASP A 148 2.95 -21.14 11.57
C ASP A 148 2.99 -21.59 13.04
N GLN A 149 2.37 -22.72 13.34
CA GLN A 149 2.24 -23.23 14.71
C GLN A 149 3.60 -23.68 15.28
N ALA A 150 4.52 -24.11 14.42
CA ALA A 150 5.83 -24.60 14.87
C ALA A 150 6.77 -23.45 15.23
N SER A 151 6.86 -22.42 14.38
CA SER A 151 7.81 -21.31 14.56
C SER A 151 7.20 -20.03 15.14
N GLY A 152 5.88 -19.91 15.17
CA GLY A 152 5.18 -18.67 15.52
C GLY A 152 5.30 -17.56 14.48
N LYS A 153 5.93 -17.82 13.33
CA LYS A 153 6.08 -16.85 12.23
C LYS A 153 4.75 -16.58 11.55
N ARG A 154 4.60 -15.39 10.96
CA ARG A 154 3.39 -14.99 10.22
C ARG A 154 3.64 -15.00 8.73
N HIS A 155 2.71 -15.55 7.96
CA HIS A 155 2.79 -15.52 6.50
C HIS A 155 2.51 -14.11 5.99
N ILE A 156 3.45 -13.51 5.28
CA ILE A 156 3.34 -12.15 4.74
C ILE A 156 3.64 -12.13 3.24
N GLY A 157 3.14 -11.09 2.58
CA GLY A 157 3.53 -10.71 1.23
C GLY A 157 4.25 -9.37 1.23
N VAL A 158 5.43 -9.29 0.64
CA VAL A 158 6.22 -8.05 0.50
C VAL A 158 6.07 -7.52 -0.93
N PRO A 159 5.39 -6.37 -1.14
CA PRO A 159 5.14 -5.83 -2.48
C PRO A 159 6.40 -5.17 -3.04
N LEU A 160 7.16 -5.89 -3.88
CA LEU A 160 8.47 -5.42 -4.34
C LEU A 160 8.39 -4.26 -5.34
N ALA A 161 7.35 -4.20 -6.18
CA ALA A 161 7.23 -3.13 -7.18
C ALA A 161 6.94 -1.76 -6.53
N SER A 162 6.48 -1.75 -5.28
CA SER A 162 6.35 -0.51 -4.50
C SER A 162 7.69 0.14 -4.12
N PHE A 163 8.78 -0.64 -4.12
CA PHE A 163 10.14 -0.17 -3.86
C PHE A 163 10.94 0.06 -5.14
N ASP A 164 10.84 -0.88 -6.09
CA ASP A 164 11.48 -0.81 -7.40
C ASP A 164 10.54 -1.44 -8.46
N PRO A 165 9.90 -0.64 -9.33
CA PRO A 165 9.01 -1.19 -10.37
C PRO A 165 9.71 -2.14 -11.35
N SER A 166 11.03 -2.03 -11.49
CA SER A 166 11.90 -2.88 -12.31
C SER A 166 12.66 -3.91 -11.49
N TRP A 167 12.19 -4.20 -10.26
CA TRP A 167 12.90 -5.06 -9.31
C TRP A 167 13.36 -6.41 -9.86
N PRO A 168 12.66 -7.11 -10.79
CA PRO A 168 13.14 -8.41 -11.25
C PRO A 168 14.47 -8.30 -12.00
N GLN A 169 14.71 -7.20 -12.72
CA GLN A 169 15.97 -6.91 -13.40
C GLN A 169 16.92 -6.04 -12.56
N GLY A 170 16.39 -5.39 -11.52
CA GLY A 170 17.14 -4.47 -10.66
C GLY A 170 17.94 -5.15 -9.53
N PRO A 171 18.46 -4.33 -8.59
CA PRO A 171 19.26 -4.80 -7.46
C PRO A 171 18.52 -5.81 -6.57
N ILE A 172 17.22 -5.60 -6.34
CA ILE A 172 16.40 -6.52 -5.52
C ILE A 172 16.36 -7.91 -6.17
N GLY A 173 16.11 -7.99 -7.48
CA GLY A 173 16.13 -9.25 -8.22
C GLY A 173 17.50 -9.92 -8.23
N ALA A 174 18.59 -9.14 -8.27
CA ALA A 174 19.95 -9.67 -8.16
C ALA A 174 20.20 -10.32 -6.79
N TRP A 175 19.76 -9.69 -5.69
CA TRP A 175 19.81 -10.29 -4.35
C TRP A 175 19.00 -11.57 -4.27
N ILE A 176 17.77 -11.58 -4.79
CA ILE A 176 16.92 -12.78 -4.74
C ILE A 176 17.54 -13.91 -5.56
N ARG A 177 18.08 -13.64 -6.76
CA ARG A 177 18.81 -14.66 -7.54
C ARG A 177 20.04 -15.21 -6.82
N ALA A 178 20.75 -14.38 -6.06
CA ALA A 178 21.93 -14.82 -5.33
C ALA A 178 21.60 -15.77 -4.16
N TYR A 179 20.51 -15.52 -3.42
CA TYR A 179 20.17 -16.29 -2.22
C TYR A 179 19.04 -17.32 -2.41
N ARG A 180 18.16 -17.11 -3.40
CA ARG A 180 17.01 -17.94 -3.76
C ARG A 180 16.84 -18.02 -5.29
N PRO A 181 17.83 -18.60 -6.00
CA PRO A 181 17.77 -18.75 -7.45
C PRO A 181 16.57 -19.59 -7.92
N ASP A 182 16.05 -20.46 -7.07
CA ASP A 182 14.86 -21.28 -7.31
C ASP A 182 13.57 -20.45 -7.48
N LEU A 183 13.52 -19.24 -6.93
CA LEU A 183 12.33 -18.38 -6.99
C LEU A 183 12.29 -17.47 -8.23
N LEU A 184 13.44 -17.25 -8.89
CA LEU A 184 13.61 -16.37 -10.05
C LEU A 184 14.56 -16.99 -11.07
N PRO A 185 14.05 -17.90 -11.93
CA PRO A 185 14.83 -18.46 -13.03
C PRO A 185 15.12 -17.41 -14.13
#